data_AF-A0A6B2SZY1-F1
#
_entry.id   AF-A0A6B2SZY1-F1
#
_cell.length_a   1.000
_cell.length_b   1.000
_cell.length_c   1.000
_cell.angle_alpha   90.00
_cell.angle_beta   90.00
_cell.angle_gamma   90.00
#
_symmetry.space_group_name_H-M   'P 1'
#
loop_
_entity.id
_entity.type
_entity.pdbx_description
1 polymer ?
#
loop_
_entity_poly.entity_id
_entity_poly.type
_entity_poly.pdbx_seq_one_letter_code
_entity_poly.pdbx_strand_id
1 'polypeptide(L)'
;MSERCGLRFGLLGAPAVYDTEGVPHPVRSAKGRALLAALLLEPDRVVSLGALKDALWGDFPPVSAQASLQNHVTRLRRLLDDPGRLHAVPPGYRLRVGEDELDVRVFERLVARARAAHAERDWARVAECATDALALWRGTPLSGLPDSLDGHPLVPRLEEARLLALQWRYDAELELGTGLTALAPELAALVAEHPLREVFHRQLMLVLHRTGRQAEALAVHRELRRRLIEELGTEPGEAVREAHREVLRGRAAVPGPAAGASAVRVPAAGASAVRVPAARVPAVRVPVTVEAAAGVAEPDATEPEASAAAVSDESTVSDESTVSDEATVSVESTGPAETTGPAETTGPAETTGPAEITGPAEITGPAQLPPAPAHFTGREEAVRELRRALRGGARVAVVSGMAGVGKSALAVHVAHALRAEFPDGQLYVNLRGATPGMTPLTPSQALATLLRDLGAEPRRARDGAEDPAAASALLRSL
;
A
#
# COMPACT_ATOMS: atom_id res chain seq x y z
N MET A 1 15.95 14.92 43.75
CA MET A 1 14.78 14.22 43.19
C MET A 1 14.08 15.20 42.26
N SER A 2 13.86 14.82 41.01
CA SER A 2 13.08 15.61 40.05
C SER A 2 12.21 14.60 39.30
N GLU A 3 10.91 14.69 39.53
CA GLU A 3 9.95 13.73 38.99
C GLU A 3 9.86 13.91 37.47
N ARG A 4 9.89 12.81 36.73
CA ARG A 4 9.79 12.83 35.27
C ARG A 4 8.32 13.00 34.87
N CYS A 5 7.77 14.20 35.07
CA CYS A 5 6.57 14.62 34.36
C CYS A 5 6.88 14.67 32.87
N GLY A 6 6.57 13.57 32.16
CA GLY A 6 6.76 13.46 30.72
C GLY A 6 5.42 13.54 30.01
N LEU A 7 5.25 14.58 29.19
CA LEU A 7 4.18 14.57 28.19
C LEU A 7 4.30 13.36 27.26
N ARG A 8 3.16 12.93 26.73
CA ARG A 8 3.09 11.99 25.61
C ARG A 8 2.59 12.70 24.34
N PHE A 9 3.06 12.23 23.20
CA PHE A 9 2.75 12.75 21.88
C PHE A 9 2.04 11.68 21.07
N GLY A 10 0.90 12.03 20.45
CA GLY A 10 0.06 11.10 19.72
C GLY A 10 0.01 11.39 18.22
N LEU A 11 0.47 10.44 17.38
CA LEU A 11 0.34 10.44 15.92
C LEU A 11 -0.51 9.27 15.37
N LEU A 12 -0.81 8.24 16.16
CA LEU A 12 -1.73 7.14 15.83
C LEU A 12 -3.20 7.58 15.94
N GLY A 13 -3.59 8.55 15.11
CA GLY A 13 -4.82 9.34 15.19
C GLY A 13 -4.54 10.79 14.82
N ALA A 14 -5.44 11.70 15.20
CA ALA A 14 -5.20 13.13 15.04
C ALA A 14 -4.03 13.61 15.92
N PRO A 15 -3.08 14.41 15.39
CA PRO A 15 -1.92 14.90 16.15
C PRO A 15 -2.30 15.65 17.44
N ALA A 16 -1.89 15.09 18.57
CA ALA A 16 -2.27 15.56 19.91
C ALA A 16 -1.11 15.46 20.90
N VAL A 17 -1.20 16.26 21.97
CA VAL A 17 -0.35 16.18 23.17
C VAL A 17 -1.19 15.62 24.31
N TYR A 18 -0.58 14.89 25.23
CA TYR A 18 -1.21 14.30 26.41
C TYR A 18 -0.36 14.60 27.64
N ASP A 19 -1.00 14.92 28.76
CA ASP A 19 -0.32 15.05 30.05
C ASP A 19 -0.03 13.68 30.71
N THR A 20 0.53 13.72 31.91
CA THR A 20 0.84 12.55 32.73
C THR A 20 -0.39 11.79 33.22
N GLU A 21 -1.56 12.42 33.25
CA GLU A 21 -2.85 11.80 33.60
C GLU A 21 -3.54 11.20 32.37
N GLY A 22 -3.00 11.43 31.17
CA GLY A 22 -3.56 10.96 29.90
C GLY A 22 -4.62 11.88 29.31
N VAL A 23 -4.76 13.12 29.81
CA VAL A 23 -5.76 14.07 29.32
C VAL A 23 -5.30 14.68 27.99
N PRO A 24 -6.09 14.55 26.90
CA PRO A 24 -5.73 15.12 25.62
C PRO A 24 -5.74 16.65 25.66
N HIS A 25 -4.65 17.23 25.19
CA HIS A 25 -4.46 18.66 24.94
C HIS A 25 -4.54 18.91 23.43
N PRO A 26 -5.74 19.03 22.83
CA PRO A 26 -5.92 19.02 21.38
C PRO A 26 -5.42 20.32 20.73
N VAL A 27 -4.52 20.19 19.76
CA VAL A 27 -4.07 21.32 18.94
C VAL A 27 -5.20 21.69 17.96
N ARG A 28 -6.05 22.64 18.35
CA ARG A 28 -7.29 22.98 17.63
C ARG A 28 -7.07 23.40 16.17
N SER A 29 -6.01 24.16 15.87
CA SER A 29 -5.70 24.63 14.52
C SER A 29 -4.99 23.58 13.67
N ALA A 30 -5.50 23.29 12.46
CA ALA A 30 -4.89 22.32 11.53
C ALA A 30 -3.41 22.62 11.21
N LYS A 31 -3.05 23.88 10.92
CA LYS A 31 -1.65 24.29 10.70
C LYS A 31 -0.77 24.14 11.96
N GLY A 32 -1.37 24.14 13.15
CA GLY A 32 -0.68 23.79 14.41
C GLY A 32 -0.47 22.28 14.57
N ARG A 33 -1.43 21.45 14.14
CA ARG A 33 -1.24 19.99 14.05
C ARG A 33 -0.16 19.64 13.03
N ALA A 34 -0.12 20.34 11.89
CA ALA A 34 0.94 20.18 10.89
C ALA A 34 2.33 20.49 11.45
N LEU A 35 2.47 21.59 12.20
CA LEU A 35 3.73 21.94 12.88
C LEU A 35 4.15 20.85 13.87
N LEU A 36 3.21 20.37 14.69
CA LEU A 36 3.47 19.30 15.66
C LEU A 36 3.84 17.98 14.96
N ALA A 37 3.10 17.59 13.92
CA ALA A 37 3.36 16.37 13.16
C ALA A 37 4.73 16.42 12.47
N ALA A 38 5.07 17.50 11.76
CA ALA A 38 6.37 17.66 11.11
C ALA A 38 7.55 17.57 12.10
N LEU A 39 7.39 18.09 13.32
CA LEU A 39 8.39 18.00 14.40
C LEU A 39 8.44 16.62 15.09
N LEU A 40 7.37 15.83 15.04
CA LEU A 40 7.29 14.47 15.60
C LEU A 40 7.60 13.36 14.59
N LEU A 41 7.60 13.67 13.28
CA LEU A 41 8.06 12.78 12.21
C LEU A 41 9.59 12.72 12.12
N GLU A 42 10.26 13.83 12.44
CA GLU A 42 11.72 13.93 12.59
C GLU A 42 12.10 14.25 14.07
N PRO A 43 11.72 13.38 15.03
CA PRO A 43 11.89 13.66 16.45
C PRO A 43 13.36 13.70 16.84
N ASP A 44 13.72 14.61 17.74
CA ASP A 44 15.10 14.88 18.19
C ASP A 44 16.05 15.37 17.09
N ARG A 45 15.55 15.73 15.90
CA ARG A 45 16.32 16.30 14.78
C ARG A 45 15.93 17.77 14.52
N VAL A 46 16.68 18.45 13.65
CA VAL A 46 16.43 19.85 13.28
C VAL A 46 15.63 19.88 11.98
N VAL A 47 14.36 20.27 12.06
CA VAL A 47 13.49 20.48 10.89
C VAL A 47 13.64 21.93 10.42
N SER A 48 13.99 22.14 9.15
CA SER A 48 14.35 23.46 8.62
C SER A 48 13.14 24.42 8.53
N LEU A 49 13.40 25.72 8.52
CA LEU A 49 12.38 26.74 8.25
C LEU A 49 11.73 26.61 6.85
N GLY A 50 12.36 25.91 5.92
CA GLY A 50 11.79 25.52 4.62
C GLY A 50 10.76 24.42 4.82
N ALA A 51 11.20 23.23 5.24
CA ALA A 51 10.34 22.06 5.44
C ALA A 51 9.14 22.33 6.39
N LEU A 52 9.30 23.21 7.38
CA LEU A 52 8.19 23.65 8.25
C LEU A 52 7.23 24.65 7.59
N LYS A 53 7.65 25.42 6.58
CA LYS A 53 6.72 26.18 5.72
C LYS A 53 6.01 25.25 4.75
N ASP A 54 6.74 24.35 4.11
CA ASP A 54 6.21 23.42 3.11
C ASP A 54 5.16 22.49 3.74
N ALA A 55 5.46 21.92 4.92
CA ALA A 55 4.51 21.12 5.71
C ALA A 55 3.25 21.89 6.16
N LEU A 56 3.32 23.22 6.28
CA LEU A 56 2.19 24.07 6.68
C LEU A 56 1.40 24.63 5.50
N TRP A 57 2.03 24.96 4.37
CA TRP A 57 1.40 25.73 3.28
C TRP A 57 1.54 25.09 1.89
N GLY A 58 2.25 23.97 1.76
CA GLY A 58 2.62 23.41 0.46
C GLY A 58 3.43 24.43 -0.36
N ASP A 59 3.26 24.39 -1.67
CA ASP A 59 3.98 25.24 -2.64
C ASP A 59 3.60 26.74 -2.57
N PHE A 60 2.58 27.10 -1.77
CA PHE A 60 2.02 28.45 -1.72
C PHE A 60 2.09 29.11 -0.32
N PRO A 61 3.29 29.30 0.28
CA PRO A 61 3.44 29.99 1.55
C PRO A 61 3.13 31.50 1.40
N PRO A 62 2.27 32.09 2.26
CA PRO A 62 2.01 33.52 2.22
C PRO A 62 3.24 34.34 2.62
N VAL A 63 3.30 35.60 2.22
CA VAL A 63 4.41 36.53 2.59
C VAL A 63 4.61 36.63 4.11
N SER A 64 3.53 36.46 4.88
CA SER A 64 3.53 36.42 6.36
C SER A 64 3.85 35.05 6.98
N ALA A 65 4.19 34.02 6.20
CA ALA A 65 4.42 32.64 6.66
C ALA A 65 5.43 32.55 7.80
N GLN A 66 6.50 33.35 7.76
CA GLN A 66 7.55 33.32 8.79
C GLN A 66 7.05 33.82 10.16
N ALA A 67 6.27 34.92 10.18
CA ALA A 67 5.64 35.42 11.40
C ALA A 67 4.53 34.46 11.89
N SER A 68 3.77 33.89 10.96
CA SER A 68 2.76 32.87 11.27
C SER A 68 3.36 31.61 11.90
N LEU A 69 4.50 31.14 11.38
CA LEU A 69 5.25 30.00 11.94
C LEU A 69 5.76 30.30 13.35
N GLN A 70 6.34 31.48 13.59
CA GLN A 70 6.75 31.93 14.93
C GLN A 70 5.56 32.00 15.92
N ASN A 71 4.39 32.44 15.46
CA ASN A 71 3.16 32.42 16.25
C ASN A 71 2.69 30.99 16.56
N HIS A 72 2.76 30.06 15.61
CA HIS A 72 2.43 28.65 15.84
C HIS A 72 3.42 27.97 16.81
N VAL A 73 4.73 28.21 16.66
CA VAL A 73 5.78 27.74 17.61
C VAL A 73 5.55 28.30 19.02
N THR A 74 5.21 29.59 19.13
CA THR A 74 4.95 30.24 20.43
C THR A 74 3.69 29.68 21.11
N ARG A 75 2.66 29.31 20.33
CA ARG A 75 1.49 28.60 20.86
C ARG A 75 1.81 27.16 21.25
N LEU A 76 2.61 26.45 20.44
CA LEU A 76 3.00 25.07 20.72
C LEU A 76 3.85 24.97 22.00
N ARG A 77 4.79 25.89 22.23
CA ARG A 77 5.55 25.97 23.50
C ARG A 77 4.70 26.15 24.76
N ARG A 78 3.46 26.63 24.65
CA ARG A 78 2.50 26.74 25.77
C ARG A 78 1.67 25.47 26.00
N LEU A 79 1.83 24.46 25.15
CA LEU A 79 1.26 23.12 25.26
C LEU A 79 2.34 22.08 25.64
N LEU A 80 3.56 22.53 25.96
CA LEU A 80 4.66 21.68 26.41
C LEU A 80 4.84 21.80 27.93
N ASP A 81 5.30 20.72 28.54
CA ASP A 81 5.76 20.59 29.93
C ASP A 81 6.94 21.52 30.23
N ASP A 82 7.94 21.49 29.34
CA ASP A 82 9.03 22.47 29.30
C ASP A 82 9.01 23.19 27.93
N PRO A 83 8.83 24.53 27.88
CA PRO A 83 8.90 25.30 26.63
C PRO A 83 10.30 25.24 25.99
N GLY A 84 11.33 24.87 26.77
CA GLY A 84 12.67 24.56 26.32
C GLY A 84 12.80 23.29 25.51
N ARG A 85 11.82 22.37 25.48
CA ARG A 85 11.90 21.15 24.65
C ARG A 85 11.83 21.43 23.15
N LEU A 86 11.20 22.55 22.75
CA LEU A 86 11.18 23.04 21.38
C LEU A 86 12.26 24.12 21.16
N HIS A 87 13.47 23.67 20.86
CA HIS A 87 14.64 24.52 20.60
C HIS A 87 14.54 25.21 19.25
N ALA A 88 14.94 26.48 19.17
CA ALA A 88 15.28 27.12 17.90
C ALA A 88 16.76 26.86 17.62
N VAL A 89 17.06 26.16 16.53
CA VAL A 89 18.44 25.75 16.17
C VAL A 89 18.61 26.06 14.69
N PRO A 90 19.37 27.11 14.30
CA PRO A 90 19.51 27.48 12.89
C PRO A 90 19.94 26.29 12.01
N PRO A 91 19.30 26.05 10.85
CA PRO A 91 18.34 26.89 10.15
C PRO A 91 16.85 26.53 10.42
N GLY A 92 16.50 26.06 11.61
CA GLY A 92 15.19 25.49 11.90
C GLY A 92 14.81 25.38 13.39
N TYR A 93 14.03 24.35 13.70
CA TYR A 93 13.59 24.00 15.07
C TYR A 93 13.82 22.52 15.35
N ARG A 94 14.06 22.18 16.63
CA ARG A 94 14.18 20.81 17.13
C ARG A 94 13.24 20.60 18.30
N LEU A 95 12.36 19.61 18.19
CA LEU A 95 11.57 19.10 19.32
C LEU A 95 12.31 17.93 19.96
N ARG A 96 12.56 18.01 21.28
CA ARG A 96 13.11 16.90 22.07
C ARG A 96 11.99 15.98 22.52
N VAL A 97 12.12 14.68 22.29
CA VAL A 97 11.08 13.68 22.57
C VAL A 97 11.70 12.47 23.26
N GLY A 98 11.15 12.08 24.41
CA GLY A 98 11.60 10.91 25.16
C GLY A 98 11.35 9.60 24.42
N GLU A 99 12.03 8.54 24.87
CA GLU A 99 11.98 7.23 24.21
C GLU A 99 10.57 6.62 24.25
N ASP A 100 9.86 6.77 25.38
CA ASP A 100 8.48 6.30 25.64
C ASP A 100 7.39 7.37 25.49
N GLU A 101 7.72 8.56 24.97
CA GLU A 101 6.75 9.67 24.89
C GLU A 101 5.92 9.66 23.60
N LEU A 102 6.48 9.21 22.48
CA LEU A 102 5.79 9.19 21.18
C LEU A 102 5.09 7.85 20.95
N ASP A 103 3.77 7.86 20.77
CA ASP A 103 2.95 6.66 20.61
C ASP A 103 3.42 5.74 19.47
N VAL A 104 3.89 6.29 18.35
CA VAL A 104 4.51 5.53 17.24
C VAL A 104 5.78 4.79 17.70
N ARG A 105 6.68 5.42 18.48
CA ARG A 105 7.90 4.77 19.02
C ARG A 105 7.53 3.65 19.99
N VAL A 106 6.50 3.85 20.82
CA VAL A 106 6.00 2.84 21.78
C VAL A 106 5.36 1.67 21.02
N PHE A 107 4.51 1.96 20.03
CA PHE A 107 3.86 0.97 19.17
C PHE A 107 4.87 0.11 18.43
N GLU A 108 5.87 0.69 17.75
CA GLU A 108 6.88 -0.09 17.04
C GLU A 108 7.69 -1.00 17.97
N ARG A 109 7.98 -0.58 19.22
CA ARG A 109 8.61 -1.45 20.23
C ARG A 109 7.68 -2.58 20.71
N LEU A 110 6.40 -2.32 20.91
CA LEU A 110 5.43 -3.34 21.32
C LEU A 110 5.17 -4.36 20.21
N VAL A 111 5.08 -3.92 18.95
CA VAL A 111 5.02 -4.79 17.77
C VAL A 111 6.29 -5.65 17.64
N ALA A 112 7.48 -5.08 17.89
CA ALA A 112 8.72 -5.85 17.90
C ALA A 112 8.77 -6.88 19.05
N ARG A 113 8.30 -6.53 20.25
CA ARG A 113 8.14 -7.47 21.39
C ARG A 113 7.16 -8.60 21.07
N ALA A 114 5.99 -8.28 20.52
CA ALA A 114 4.99 -9.27 20.11
C ALA A 114 5.55 -10.23 19.06
N ARG A 115 6.31 -9.72 18.07
CA ARG A 115 6.99 -10.55 17.07
C ARG A 115 8.01 -11.52 17.68
N ALA A 116 8.80 -11.08 18.67
CA ALA A 116 9.76 -11.94 19.36
C ALA A 116 9.06 -13.05 20.16
N ALA A 117 8.08 -12.67 20.99
CA ALA A 117 7.26 -13.62 21.75
C ALA A 117 6.52 -14.63 20.85
N HIS A 118 6.07 -14.21 19.66
CA HIS A 118 5.43 -15.10 18.68
C HIS A 118 6.42 -16.10 18.05
N ALA A 119 7.69 -15.73 17.85
CA ALA A 119 8.71 -16.66 17.41
C ALA A 119 9.03 -17.71 18.51
N GLU A 120 8.98 -17.29 19.78
CA GLU A 120 9.19 -18.12 20.97
C GLU A 120 7.95 -18.92 21.40
N ARG A 121 6.77 -18.61 20.82
CA ARG A 121 5.43 -19.13 21.18
C ARG A 121 4.98 -18.80 22.61
N ASP A 122 5.46 -17.70 23.18
CA ASP A 122 4.90 -17.13 24.42
C ASP A 122 3.60 -16.37 24.11
N TRP A 123 2.52 -17.12 23.94
CA TRP A 123 1.21 -16.58 23.56
C TRP A 123 0.67 -15.56 24.57
N ALA A 124 0.95 -15.72 25.86
CA ALA A 124 0.54 -14.76 26.88
C ALA A 124 1.21 -13.39 26.65
N ARG A 125 2.51 -13.38 26.35
CA ARG A 125 3.27 -12.16 26.06
C ARG A 125 2.97 -11.58 24.68
N VAL A 126 2.60 -12.40 23.70
CA VAL A 126 2.03 -11.92 22.43
C VAL A 126 0.73 -11.17 22.67
N ALA A 127 -0.21 -11.76 23.42
CA ALA A 127 -1.51 -11.16 23.73
C ALA A 127 -1.37 -9.83 24.50
N GLU A 128 -0.51 -9.79 25.53
CA GLU A 128 -0.10 -8.57 26.25
C GLU A 128 0.41 -7.51 25.26
N CYS A 129 1.53 -7.78 24.58
CA CYS A 129 2.22 -6.78 23.77
C CYS A 129 1.40 -6.31 22.56
N ALA A 130 0.61 -7.19 21.94
CA ALA A 130 -0.24 -6.84 20.81
C ALA A 130 -1.48 -6.03 21.24
N THR A 131 -2.07 -6.33 22.41
CA THR A 131 -3.20 -5.57 22.94
C THR A 131 -2.77 -4.17 23.36
N ASP A 132 -1.64 -4.04 24.07
CA ASP A 132 -1.05 -2.75 24.41
C ASP A 132 -0.71 -1.93 23.15
N ALA A 133 -0.16 -2.56 22.11
CA ALA A 133 0.15 -1.90 20.84
C ALA A 133 -1.13 -1.35 20.17
N LEU A 134 -2.20 -2.14 20.13
CA LEU A 134 -3.45 -1.77 19.50
C LEU A 134 -4.23 -0.71 20.30
N ALA A 135 -4.10 -0.68 21.63
CA ALA A 135 -4.72 0.32 22.50
C ALA A 135 -4.22 1.77 22.26
N LEU A 136 -3.05 1.95 21.63
CA LEU A 136 -2.52 3.27 21.27
C LEU A 136 -3.24 3.92 20.07
N TRP A 137 -3.99 3.13 19.29
CA TRP A 137 -4.65 3.57 18.07
C TRP A 137 -5.98 4.28 18.35
N ARG A 138 -6.04 5.57 18.00
CA ARG A 138 -7.21 6.44 18.23
C ARG A 138 -7.97 6.78 16.95
N GLY A 139 -7.54 6.25 15.80
CA GLY A 139 -8.09 6.50 14.47
C GLY A 139 -7.01 6.32 13.40
N THR A 140 -7.28 6.79 12.17
CA THR A 140 -6.28 6.84 11.09
C THR A 140 -5.06 7.66 11.52
N PRO A 141 -3.82 7.17 11.37
CA PRO A 141 -2.61 7.91 11.71
C PRO A 141 -2.54 9.26 10.98
N LEU A 142 -1.99 10.28 11.65
CA LEU A 142 -1.81 11.63 11.11
C LEU A 142 -3.11 12.34 10.64
N SER A 143 -4.28 11.89 11.05
CA SER A 143 -5.57 12.41 10.54
C SER A 143 -5.87 13.87 10.90
N GLY A 144 -6.57 14.55 9.99
CA GLY A 144 -6.96 15.96 10.17
C GLY A 144 -5.79 16.94 10.04
N LEU A 145 -4.80 16.59 9.23
CA LEU A 145 -3.72 17.44 8.74
C LEU A 145 -4.14 18.19 7.46
N PRO A 146 -3.27 19.03 6.89
CA PRO A 146 -3.41 19.52 5.51
C PRO A 146 -2.76 18.56 4.51
N ASP A 147 -3.18 18.70 3.25
CA ASP A 147 -2.79 17.94 2.05
C ASP A 147 -1.27 17.75 1.90
N SER A 148 -0.48 18.74 2.36
CA SER A 148 1.00 18.74 2.37
C SER A 148 1.63 17.71 3.33
N LEU A 149 0.85 17.06 4.18
CA LEU A 149 1.25 15.96 5.07
C LEU A 149 0.32 14.74 4.99
N ASP A 150 -0.81 14.83 4.28
CA ASP A 150 -1.67 13.68 4.01
C ASP A 150 -1.00 12.73 3.00
N GLY A 151 -1.31 11.44 3.08
CA GLY A 151 -0.63 10.41 2.28
C GLY A 151 0.85 10.15 2.65
N HIS A 152 1.35 10.73 3.74
CA HIS A 152 2.72 10.51 4.21
C HIS A 152 3.04 9.00 4.38
N PRO A 153 4.15 8.47 3.84
CA PRO A 153 4.38 7.02 3.70
C PRO A 153 4.51 6.24 5.01
N LEU A 154 4.59 6.93 6.15
CA LEU A 154 4.47 6.31 7.47
C LEU A 154 3.07 5.72 7.72
N VAL A 155 2.00 6.31 7.17
CA VAL A 155 0.61 5.85 7.41
C VAL A 155 0.39 4.40 6.95
N PRO A 156 0.61 4.02 5.67
CA PRO A 156 0.43 2.63 5.24
C PRO A 156 1.42 1.64 5.91
N ARG A 157 2.63 2.10 6.29
CA ARG A 157 3.57 1.29 7.09
C ARG A 157 2.99 0.95 8.46
N LEU A 158 2.39 1.93 9.14
CA LEU A 158 1.76 1.72 10.45
C LEU A 158 0.51 0.85 10.34
N GLU A 159 -0.28 1.03 9.27
CA GLU A 159 -1.49 0.23 9.03
C GLU A 159 -1.14 -1.24 8.78
N GLU A 160 -0.14 -1.56 7.96
CA GLU A 160 0.33 -2.95 7.81
C GLU A 160 0.86 -3.52 9.14
N ALA A 161 1.60 -2.73 9.93
CA ALA A 161 2.05 -3.13 11.26
C ALA A 161 0.88 -3.37 12.24
N ARG A 162 -0.23 -2.62 12.11
CA ARG A 162 -1.48 -2.84 12.86
C ARG A 162 -2.14 -4.15 12.47
N LEU A 163 -2.17 -4.47 11.16
CA LEU A 163 -2.71 -5.74 10.68
C LEU A 163 -1.87 -6.93 11.16
N LEU A 164 -0.55 -6.80 11.24
CA LEU A 164 0.33 -7.84 11.82
C LEU A 164 0.08 -7.99 13.34
N ALA A 165 -0.05 -6.88 14.08
CA ALA A 165 -0.39 -6.92 15.50
C ALA A 165 -1.76 -7.60 15.76
N LEU A 166 -2.77 -7.31 14.92
CA LEU A 166 -4.07 -7.97 14.98
C LEU A 166 -3.96 -9.48 14.71
N GLN A 167 -3.24 -9.88 13.66
CA GLN A 167 -3.02 -11.30 13.34
C GLN A 167 -2.40 -12.05 14.52
N TRP A 168 -1.31 -11.52 15.11
CA TRP A 168 -0.66 -12.14 16.26
C TRP A 168 -1.52 -12.15 17.52
N ARG A 169 -2.35 -11.11 17.77
CA ARG A 169 -3.32 -11.11 18.89
C ARG A 169 -4.30 -12.27 18.77
N TYR A 170 -4.89 -12.48 17.59
CA TYR A 170 -5.88 -13.54 17.39
C TYR A 170 -5.26 -14.94 17.37
N ASP A 171 -4.04 -15.11 16.86
CA ASP A 171 -3.32 -16.39 16.97
C ASP A 171 -3.01 -16.72 18.44
N ALA A 172 -2.58 -15.73 19.23
CA ALA A 172 -2.35 -15.91 20.67
C ALA A 172 -3.64 -16.27 21.43
N GLU A 173 -4.74 -15.54 21.23
CA GLU A 173 -6.03 -15.86 21.87
C GLU A 173 -6.58 -17.23 21.44
N LEU A 174 -6.38 -17.63 20.18
CA LEU A 174 -6.76 -18.96 19.69
C LEU A 174 -6.02 -20.11 20.38
N GLU A 175 -4.74 -19.91 20.70
CA GLU A 175 -3.89 -20.91 21.36
C GLU A 175 -4.01 -20.87 22.89
N LEU A 176 -4.30 -19.70 23.49
CA LEU A 176 -4.69 -19.57 24.90
C LEU A 176 -6.09 -20.14 25.16
N GLY A 177 -6.98 -20.13 24.16
CA GLY A 177 -8.35 -20.65 24.24
C GLY A 177 -9.31 -19.78 25.07
N THR A 178 -8.85 -18.62 25.53
CA THR A 178 -9.61 -17.61 26.27
C THR A 178 -10.54 -16.83 25.34
N GLY A 179 -11.66 -16.31 25.88
CA GLY A 179 -12.48 -15.28 25.23
C GLY A 179 -13.16 -15.61 23.88
N LEU A 180 -12.89 -16.76 23.26
CA LEU A 180 -13.12 -17.03 21.82
C LEU A 180 -14.47 -16.56 21.25
N THR A 181 -15.57 -16.70 22.00
CA THR A 181 -16.91 -16.26 21.58
C THR A 181 -16.99 -14.76 21.25
N ALA A 182 -16.20 -13.92 21.93
CA ALA A 182 -16.13 -12.47 21.69
C ALA A 182 -15.33 -12.11 20.43
N LEU A 183 -14.38 -12.95 20.02
CA LEU A 183 -13.51 -12.70 18.86
C LEU A 183 -14.24 -12.88 17.53
N ALA A 184 -15.31 -13.69 17.49
CA ALA A 184 -16.06 -13.99 16.28
C ALA A 184 -16.62 -12.74 15.55
N PRO A 185 -17.29 -11.76 16.20
CA PRO A 185 -17.71 -10.52 15.54
C PRO A 185 -16.52 -9.62 15.14
N GLU A 186 -15.45 -9.53 15.93
CA GLU A 186 -14.26 -8.73 15.58
C GLU A 186 -13.56 -9.27 14.32
N LEU A 187 -13.37 -10.59 14.24
CA LEU A 187 -12.81 -11.25 13.07
C LEU A 187 -13.74 -11.21 11.85
N ALA A 188 -15.06 -11.26 12.05
CA ALA A 188 -16.02 -11.10 10.96
C ALA A 188 -15.98 -9.68 10.35
N ALA A 189 -15.78 -8.64 11.18
CA ALA A 189 -15.59 -7.28 10.70
C ALA A 189 -14.29 -7.15 9.88
N LEU A 190 -13.16 -7.69 10.37
CA LEU A 190 -11.88 -7.68 9.65
C LEU A 190 -11.90 -8.50 8.36
N VAL A 191 -12.66 -9.58 8.30
CA VAL A 191 -12.91 -10.35 7.07
C VAL A 191 -13.73 -9.55 6.05
N ALA A 192 -14.65 -8.69 6.49
CA ALA A 192 -15.39 -7.80 5.61
C ALA A 192 -14.55 -6.59 5.14
N GLU A 193 -13.69 -6.05 6.01
CA GLU A 193 -12.78 -4.94 5.70
C GLU A 193 -11.60 -5.37 4.81
N HIS A 194 -11.15 -6.63 4.95
CA HIS A 194 -10.00 -7.16 4.21
C HIS A 194 -10.29 -8.54 3.57
N PRO A 195 -11.19 -8.63 2.56
CA PRO A 195 -11.65 -9.90 1.99
C PRO A 195 -10.56 -10.88 1.54
N LEU A 196 -9.42 -10.38 1.06
CA LEU A 196 -8.33 -11.20 0.51
C LEU A 196 -7.25 -11.57 1.57
N ARG A 197 -7.39 -11.15 2.84
CA ARG A 197 -6.44 -11.50 3.92
C ARG A 197 -6.81 -12.85 4.55
N GLU A 198 -6.37 -13.93 3.90
CA GLU A 198 -6.61 -15.33 4.31
C GLU A 198 -6.43 -15.63 5.81
N VAL A 199 -5.49 -14.96 6.49
CA VAL A 199 -5.20 -15.17 7.92
C VAL A 199 -6.43 -14.91 8.80
N PHE A 200 -7.18 -13.83 8.56
CA PHE A 200 -8.38 -13.52 9.34
C PHE A 200 -9.51 -14.52 9.08
N HIS A 201 -9.62 -15.04 7.85
CA HIS A 201 -10.56 -16.13 7.53
C HIS A 201 -10.19 -17.44 8.24
N ARG A 202 -8.91 -17.83 8.23
CA ARG A 202 -8.43 -18.97 9.03
C ARG A 202 -8.80 -18.79 10.50
N GLN A 203 -8.51 -17.63 11.07
CA GLN A 203 -8.77 -17.35 12.48
C GLN A 203 -10.28 -17.39 12.78
N LEU A 204 -11.12 -16.81 11.93
CA LEU A 204 -12.58 -16.87 12.04
C LEU A 204 -13.11 -18.32 11.93
N MET A 205 -12.60 -19.12 10.98
CA MET A 205 -12.94 -20.53 10.85
C MET A 205 -12.62 -21.32 12.13
N LEU A 206 -11.44 -21.10 12.72
CA LEU A 206 -11.01 -21.76 13.95
C LEU A 206 -11.83 -21.31 15.16
N VAL A 207 -12.12 -20.01 15.32
CA VAL A 207 -13.00 -19.49 16.38
C VAL A 207 -14.41 -20.07 16.27
N LEU A 208 -15.02 -20.04 15.08
CA LEU A 208 -16.34 -20.61 14.82
C LEU A 208 -16.36 -22.11 15.09
N HIS A 209 -15.32 -22.85 14.68
CA HIS A 209 -15.21 -24.28 14.96
C HIS A 209 -15.08 -24.58 16.46
N ARG A 210 -14.16 -23.91 17.16
CA ARG A 210 -13.88 -24.12 18.60
C ARG A 210 -15.06 -23.69 19.48
N THR A 211 -15.93 -22.79 19.01
CA THR A 211 -17.22 -22.41 19.63
C THR A 211 -18.43 -23.24 19.18
N GLY A 212 -18.24 -24.27 18.34
CA GLY A 212 -19.29 -25.22 17.92
C GLY A 212 -20.09 -24.84 16.67
N ARG A 213 -19.80 -23.68 16.06
CA ARG A 213 -20.47 -23.13 14.87
C ARG A 213 -19.88 -23.68 13.56
N GLN A 214 -19.75 -25.01 13.48
CA GLN A 214 -19.04 -25.71 12.39
C GLN A 214 -19.60 -25.38 11.00
N ALA A 215 -20.93 -25.28 10.85
CA ALA A 215 -21.57 -24.96 9.57
C ALA A 215 -21.20 -23.55 9.05
N GLU A 216 -20.98 -22.60 9.96
CA GLU A 216 -20.58 -21.23 9.62
C GLU A 216 -19.10 -21.16 9.27
N ALA A 217 -18.23 -21.90 9.97
CA ALA A 217 -16.83 -22.05 9.59
C ALA A 217 -16.68 -22.65 8.17
N LEU A 218 -17.53 -23.61 7.82
CA LEU A 218 -17.61 -24.17 6.46
C LEU A 218 -18.26 -23.22 5.44
N ALA A 219 -18.99 -22.19 5.87
CA ALA A 219 -19.46 -21.11 4.99
C ALA A 219 -18.32 -20.11 4.69
N VAL A 220 -17.57 -19.67 5.70
CA VAL A 220 -16.40 -18.79 5.56
C VAL A 220 -15.39 -19.36 4.56
N HIS A 221 -15.02 -20.65 4.70
CA HIS A 221 -14.10 -21.31 3.75
C HIS A 221 -14.62 -21.29 2.30
N ARG A 222 -15.92 -21.56 2.08
CA ARG A 222 -16.52 -21.57 0.74
C ARG A 222 -16.53 -20.18 0.12
N GLU A 223 -16.85 -19.16 0.90
CA GLU A 223 -16.89 -17.77 0.44
C GLU A 223 -15.48 -17.22 0.14
N LEU A 224 -14.49 -17.51 0.99
CA LEU A 224 -13.09 -17.17 0.70
C LEU A 224 -12.61 -17.86 -0.59
N ARG A 225 -12.78 -19.18 -0.70
CA ARG A 225 -12.35 -19.94 -1.89
C ARG A 225 -13.01 -19.39 -3.16
N ARG A 226 -14.29 -19.03 -3.08
CA ARG A 226 -15.03 -18.41 -4.19
C ARG A 226 -14.38 -17.10 -4.63
N ARG A 227 -14.11 -16.18 -3.68
CA ARG A 227 -13.44 -14.89 -3.98
C ARG A 227 -12.00 -15.02 -4.47
N LEU A 228 -11.19 -15.91 -3.91
CA LEU A 228 -9.82 -16.13 -4.39
C LEU A 228 -9.78 -16.63 -5.85
N ILE A 229 -10.73 -17.49 -6.22
CA ILE A 229 -10.87 -17.97 -7.60
C ILE A 229 -11.41 -16.86 -8.52
N GLU A 230 -12.43 -16.11 -8.10
CA GLU A 230 -13.06 -15.03 -8.88
C GLU A 230 -12.17 -13.78 -9.05
N GLU A 231 -11.47 -13.34 -8.01
CA GLU A 231 -10.70 -12.07 -7.98
C GLU A 231 -9.21 -12.26 -8.33
N LEU A 232 -8.62 -13.42 -8.03
CA LEU A 232 -7.18 -13.67 -8.17
C LEU A 232 -6.82 -14.91 -9.00
N GLY A 233 -7.79 -15.77 -9.35
CA GLY A 233 -7.53 -17.05 -10.01
C GLY A 233 -6.80 -18.08 -9.14
N THR A 234 -6.82 -17.94 -7.81
CA THR A 234 -6.05 -18.79 -6.88
C THR A 234 -6.91 -19.66 -5.97
N GLU A 235 -6.35 -20.79 -5.55
CA GLU A 235 -6.90 -21.63 -4.47
C GLU A 235 -6.38 -21.18 -3.09
N PRO A 236 -7.11 -21.43 -1.99
CA PRO A 236 -6.67 -21.03 -0.64
C PRO A 236 -5.31 -21.61 -0.23
N GLY A 237 -4.55 -20.81 0.52
CA GLY A 237 -3.25 -21.14 1.08
C GLY A 237 -3.29 -22.35 2.03
N GLU A 238 -2.11 -22.87 2.36
CA GLU A 238 -1.97 -24.06 3.20
C GLU A 238 -2.65 -23.91 4.56
N ALA A 239 -2.42 -22.81 5.27
CA ALA A 239 -2.98 -22.58 6.61
C ALA A 239 -4.52 -22.54 6.62
N VAL A 240 -5.16 -22.06 5.55
CA VAL A 240 -6.63 -22.11 5.38
C VAL A 240 -7.09 -23.54 5.07
N ARG A 241 -6.40 -24.26 4.18
CA ARG A 241 -6.69 -25.67 3.87
C ARG A 241 -6.50 -26.57 5.09
N GLU A 242 -5.55 -26.28 5.98
CA GLU A 242 -5.37 -26.96 7.27
C GLU A 242 -6.51 -26.69 8.24
N ALA A 243 -6.89 -25.42 8.43
CA ALA A 243 -8.06 -25.07 9.25
C ALA A 243 -9.35 -25.71 8.70
N HIS A 244 -9.51 -25.80 7.38
CA HIS A 244 -10.63 -26.51 6.77
C HIS A 244 -10.62 -28.01 7.11
N ARG A 245 -9.44 -28.67 7.10
CA ARG A 245 -9.29 -30.07 7.55
C ARG A 245 -9.56 -30.23 9.06
N GLU A 246 -9.19 -29.27 9.91
CA GLU A 246 -9.58 -29.25 11.34
C GLU A 246 -11.10 -29.21 11.47
N VAL A 247 -11.75 -28.24 10.81
CA VAL A 247 -13.22 -28.08 10.82
C VAL A 247 -13.94 -29.32 10.28
N LEU A 248 -13.42 -29.99 9.25
CA LEU A 248 -14.01 -31.20 8.65
C LEU A 248 -13.87 -32.46 9.52
N ARG A 249 -12.77 -32.61 10.28
CA ARG A 249 -12.63 -33.71 11.27
C ARG A 249 -13.65 -33.58 12.41
N GLY A 250 -14.22 -32.39 12.59
CA GLY A 250 -15.09 -32.07 13.71
C GLY A 250 -14.30 -31.91 15.00
N ARG A 251 -14.98 -31.46 16.06
CA ARG A 251 -14.40 -31.53 17.40
C ARG A 251 -14.35 -33.00 17.78
N ALA A 252 -13.18 -33.62 17.65
CA ALA A 252 -12.96 -34.99 18.11
C ALA A 252 -13.46 -35.07 19.56
N ALA A 253 -14.47 -35.92 19.79
CA ALA A 253 -15.07 -36.04 21.10
C ALA A 253 -14.00 -36.54 22.06
N VAL A 254 -13.55 -35.66 22.97
CA VAL A 254 -12.78 -36.08 24.15
C VAL A 254 -13.60 -37.19 24.80
N PRO A 255 -13.07 -38.41 24.97
CA PRO A 255 -13.81 -39.48 25.63
C PRO A 255 -13.98 -39.14 27.11
N GLY A 256 -15.02 -38.38 27.43
CA GLY A 256 -15.48 -38.20 28.79
C GLY A 256 -15.71 -39.59 29.39
N PRO A 257 -15.21 -39.87 30.60
CA PRO A 257 -15.29 -41.21 31.18
C PRO A 257 -16.74 -41.68 31.19
N ALA A 258 -16.97 -42.89 30.69
CA ALA A 258 -18.29 -43.35 30.26
C ALA A 258 -19.29 -43.50 31.43
N ALA A 259 -19.96 -42.41 31.78
CA ALA A 259 -21.10 -42.38 32.66
C ALA A 259 -22.31 -43.02 31.94
N GLY A 260 -22.49 -44.32 32.15
CA GLY A 260 -23.59 -45.07 31.55
C GLY A 260 -24.97 -44.71 32.11
N ALA A 261 -26.00 -44.92 31.28
CA ALA A 261 -27.41 -45.06 31.64
C ALA A 261 -28.06 -43.98 32.53
N SER A 262 -28.88 -43.12 31.93
CA SER A 262 -30.34 -43.37 31.97
C SER A 262 -31.10 -42.53 30.93
N ALA A 263 -31.89 -43.18 30.09
CA ALA A 263 -32.77 -42.51 29.12
C ALA A 263 -34.15 -42.27 29.74
N VAL A 264 -34.31 -41.17 30.48
CA VAL A 264 -35.62 -40.76 31.02
C VAL A 264 -36.52 -40.26 29.87
N ARG A 265 -37.42 -41.13 29.41
CA ARG A 265 -38.54 -40.71 28.55
C ARG A 265 -39.55 -39.92 29.38
N VAL A 266 -39.78 -38.66 29.02
CA VAL A 266 -40.96 -37.90 29.46
C VAL A 266 -42.07 -38.10 28.42
N PRO A 267 -43.32 -38.43 28.80
CA PRO A 267 -44.41 -38.64 27.85
C PRO A 267 -44.94 -37.33 27.27
N ALA A 268 -45.49 -37.39 26.05
CA ALA A 268 -46.07 -36.24 25.36
C ALA A 268 -47.54 -36.01 25.75
N ALA A 269 -47.93 -34.75 25.95
CA ALA A 269 -49.32 -34.32 26.12
C ALA A 269 -49.51 -32.83 25.78
N GLY A 270 -50.71 -32.45 25.31
CA GLY A 270 -51.24 -31.08 25.39
C GLY A 270 -50.71 -30.06 24.37
N ALA A 271 -51.38 -29.94 23.23
CA ALA A 271 -51.09 -28.90 22.24
C ALA A 271 -51.58 -27.50 22.65
N SER A 272 -50.89 -26.46 22.16
CA SER A 272 -51.56 -25.23 21.69
C SER A 272 -50.69 -24.51 20.66
N ALA A 273 -51.17 -24.41 19.41
CA ALA A 273 -50.47 -23.73 18.33
C ALA A 273 -51.03 -22.33 18.12
N VAL A 274 -50.44 -21.32 18.80
CA VAL A 274 -50.84 -19.91 18.65
C VAL A 274 -50.38 -19.38 17.29
N ARG A 275 -51.32 -19.29 16.34
CA ARG A 275 -51.09 -18.86 14.96
C ARG A 275 -51.21 -17.34 14.84
N VAL A 276 -50.10 -16.61 15.00
CA VAL A 276 -50.04 -15.16 14.77
C VAL A 276 -50.00 -14.87 13.26
N PRO A 277 -50.78 -13.93 12.72
CA PRO A 277 -50.88 -13.70 11.28
C PRO A 277 -49.66 -12.99 10.68
N ALA A 278 -49.34 -13.32 9.43
CA ALA A 278 -48.29 -12.66 8.66
C ALA A 278 -48.74 -11.25 8.21
N ALA A 279 -48.26 -10.21 8.90
CA ALA A 279 -48.47 -8.83 8.51
C ALA A 279 -47.66 -8.49 7.24
N ARG A 280 -48.35 -8.12 6.16
CA ARG A 280 -47.70 -7.53 4.97
C ARG A 280 -47.18 -6.13 5.32
N VAL A 281 -45.87 -5.95 5.32
CA VAL A 281 -45.22 -4.64 5.26
C VAL A 281 -44.79 -4.39 3.80
N PRO A 282 -45.09 -3.24 3.18
CA PRO A 282 -44.80 -3.01 1.78
C PRO A 282 -43.30 -2.84 1.52
N ALA A 283 -42.77 -3.56 0.53
CA ALA A 283 -41.40 -3.38 0.07
C ALA A 283 -41.31 -2.10 -0.81
N VAL A 284 -40.84 -1.01 -0.23
CA VAL A 284 -40.53 0.23 -0.97
C VAL A 284 -39.30 -0.02 -1.84
N ARG A 285 -39.51 -0.30 -3.13
CA ARG A 285 -38.46 -0.30 -4.14
C ARG A 285 -38.19 1.13 -4.59
N VAL A 286 -37.04 1.68 -4.24
CA VAL A 286 -36.51 2.90 -4.84
C VAL A 286 -35.72 2.50 -6.10
N PRO A 287 -36.12 2.93 -7.32
CA PRO A 287 -35.30 2.73 -8.50
C PRO A 287 -34.11 3.70 -8.46
N VAL A 288 -32.89 3.17 -8.62
CA VAL A 288 -31.70 3.98 -8.87
C VAL A 288 -31.27 3.72 -10.32
N THR A 289 -31.70 4.59 -11.22
CA THR A 289 -31.20 4.67 -12.59
C THR A 289 -29.87 5.41 -12.58
N VAL A 290 -28.78 4.71 -12.92
CA VAL A 290 -27.48 5.34 -13.16
C VAL A 290 -27.44 5.77 -14.62
N GLU A 291 -27.69 7.06 -14.86
CA GLU A 291 -27.65 7.65 -16.19
C GLU A 291 -26.23 8.18 -16.49
N ALA A 292 -25.67 7.78 -17.62
CA ALA A 292 -24.31 8.15 -18.02
C ALA A 292 -24.33 9.47 -18.80
N ALA A 293 -24.02 10.57 -18.13
CA ALA A 293 -23.88 11.90 -18.76
C ALA A 293 -22.41 12.26 -18.97
N ALA A 294 -21.95 12.18 -20.22
CA ALA A 294 -20.66 12.74 -20.62
C ALA A 294 -20.83 14.18 -21.12
N GLY A 295 -19.92 15.08 -20.72
CA GLY A 295 -19.65 16.36 -21.38
C GLY A 295 -20.76 17.41 -21.38
N VAL A 296 -20.58 18.46 -20.56
CA VAL A 296 -21.22 19.77 -20.81
C VAL A 296 -20.09 20.79 -21.01
N ALA A 297 -20.02 21.34 -22.22
CA ALA A 297 -19.26 22.56 -22.52
C ALA A 297 -20.14 23.80 -22.28
N GLU A 298 -19.56 24.99 -22.42
CA GLU A 298 -20.18 26.26 -22.01
C GLU A 298 -21.49 26.61 -22.77
N PRO A 299 -22.39 27.40 -22.14
CA PRO A 299 -23.69 27.74 -22.72
C PRO A 299 -23.64 28.96 -23.65
N ASP A 300 -24.48 28.95 -24.69
CA ASP A 300 -25.01 30.15 -25.33
C ASP A 300 -26.50 29.96 -25.66
N ALA A 301 -27.23 31.04 -25.92
CA ALA A 301 -28.69 31.09 -25.77
C ALA A 301 -29.51 30.87 -27.06
N THR A 302 -30.68 30.27 -26.83
CA THR A 302 -31.79 29.98 -27.75
C THR A 302 -32.29 31.18 -28.58
N GLU A 303 -32.55 30.95 -29.88
CA GLU A 303 -33.90 31.11 -30.47
C GLU A 303 -34.09 30.19 -31.71
N PRO A 304 -35.33 29.78 -32.10
CA PRO A 304 -35.57 28.57 -32.91
C PRO A 304 -36.14 28.81 -34.32
N GLU A 305 -36.16 27.77 -35.18
CA GLU A 305 -37.37 27.44 -35.95
C GLU A 305 -37.43 26.00 -36.54
N ALA A 306 -38.66 25.59 -36.88
CA ALA A 306 -39.20 24.37 -37.51
C ALA A 306 -38.31 23.34 -38.27
N SER A 307 -38.63 22.03 -38.17
CA SER A 307 -39.58 21.35 -39.11
C SER A 307 -39.55 19.79 -39.12
N ALA A 308 -40.71 19.17 -39.42
CA ALA A 308 -40.98 17.88 -40.10
C ALA A 308 -40.28 16.53 -39.75
N ALA A 309 -41.01 15.69 -39.00
CA ALA A 309 -41.57 14.36 -39.37
C ALA A 309 -40.77 13.24 -40.10
N ALA A 310 -40.59 12.09 -39.41
CA ALA A 310 -40.85 10.68 -39.81
C ALA A 310 -40.47 9.77 -38.61
N VAL A 311 -41.27 8.87 -37.99
CA VAL A 311 -42.10 7.73 -38.44
C VAL A 311 -41.28 6.48 -38.81
N SER A 312 -41.64 5.32 -38.21
CA SER A 312 -41.22 3.91 -38.51
C SER A 312 -39.74 3.52 -38.32
N ASP A 313 -39.39 2.28 -37.92
CA ASP A 313 -40.12 1.28 -37.10
C ASP A 313 -39.15 0.20 -36.52
N GLU A 314 -39.70 -0.71 -35.71
CA GLU A 314 -39.31 -2.09 -35.37
C GLU A 314 -37.93 -2.70 -35.73
N SER A 315 -37.29 -3.24 -34.68
CA SER A 315 -36.77 -4.62 -34.53
C SER A 315 -35.61 -5.12 -35.47
N THR A 316 -34.95 -6.28 -35.27
CA THR A 316 -35.08 -7.41 -34.31
C THR A 316 -33.71 -8.13 -34.08
N VAL A 317 -33.56 -8.84 -32.94
CA VAL A 317 -32.83 -10.15 -32.76
C VAL A 317 -31.28 -10.26 -32.93
N SER A 318 -30.64 -10.76 -31.85
CA SER A 318 -29.41 -11.61 -31.78
C SER A 318 -28.04 -11.09 -32.27
N ASP A 319 -26.89 -11.68 -31.89
CA ASP A 319 -26.67 -12.97 -31.21
C ASP A 319 -25.53 -13.02 -30.16
N GLU A 320 -25.43 -14.15 -29.47
CA GLU A 320 -24.48 -14.51 -28.40
C GLU A 320 -23.13 -15.05 -28.93
N SER A 321 -21.98 -14.59 -28.40
CA SER A 321 -20.76 -15.44 -28.28
C SER A 321 -19.62 -14.88 -27.41
N THR A 322 -19.33 -15.62 -26.33
CA THR A 322 -18.00 -16.16 -25.93
C THR A 322 -16.80 -15.24 -25.62
N VAL A 323 -16.20 -15.50 -24.45
CA VAL A 323 -14.93 -14.94 -23.95
C VAL A 323 -13.70 -15.69 -24.50
N SER A 324 -12.65 -14.96 -24.83
CA SER A 324 -11.25 -15.45 -24.87
C SER A 324 -10.34 -14.39 -24.26
N ASP A 325 -9.51 -14.76 -23.28
CA ASP A 325 -8.70 -13.83 -22.49
C ASP A 325 -7.21 -14.16 -22.61
N GLU A 326 -6.50 -13.46 -23.52
CA GLU A 326 -5.06 -13.60 -23.75
C GLU A 326 -4.35 -12.25 -23.58
N ALA A 327 -3.19 -12.27 -22.93
CA ALA A 327 -2.37 -11.08 -22.71
C ALA A 327 -1.53 -10.76 -23.97
N THR A 328 -2.04 -9.87 -24.81
CA THR A 328 -1.37 -9.44 -26.05
C THR A 328 -0.12 -8.59 -25.80
N VAL A 329 0.93 -8.86 -26.59
CA VAL A 329 2.13 -8.02 -26.71
C VAL A 329 1.95 -7.09 -27.92
N SER A 330 2.35 -5.83 -27.79
CA SER A 330 2.29 -4.85 -28.89
C SER A 330 3.68 -4.28 -29.13
N VAL A 331 4.19 -4.46 -30.36
CA VAL A 331 5.50 -3.96 -30.79
C VAL A 331 5.29 -2.80 -31.75
N GLU A 332 5.59 -1.59 -31.28
CA GLU A 332 5.47 -0.37 -32.09
C GLU A 332 6.83 0.00 -32.69
N SER A 333 6.94 -0.07 -34.03
CA SER A 333 8.19 0.13 -34.75
C SER A 333 8.30 1.54 -35.32
N THR A 334 9.04 2.41 -34.63
CA THR A 334 9.41 3.75 -35.12
C THR A 334 10.85 3.75 -35.64
N GLY A 335 11.02 3.38 -36.91
CA GLY A 335 12.29 3.45 -37.62
C GLY A 335 12.51 4.81 -38.31
N PRO A 336 13.72 5.40 -38.27
CA PRO A 336 14.11 6.48 -39.18
C PRO A 336 14.56 5.93 -40.54
N ALA A 337 14.32 6.67 -41.62
CA ALA A 337 14.69 6.27 -42.98
C ALA A 337 16.18 6.50 -43.31
N GLU A 338 16.68 5.77 -44.31
CA GLU A 338 18.04 5.92 -44.84
C GLU A 338 18.25 7.25 -45.60
N THR A 339 19.49 7.76 -45.62
CA THR A 339 20.02 8.56 -46.75
C THR A 339 21.55 8.40 -46.83
N THR A 340 21.99 7.71 -47.89
CA THR A 340 23.32 7.66 -48.55
C THR A 340 24.55 8.37 -47.95
N GLY A 341 25.70 7.67 -47.95
CA GLY A 341 27.06 8.24 -47.83
C GLY A 341 27.56 8.94 -49.12
N PRO A 342 28.87 9.29 -49.20
CA PRO A 342 29.85 8.32 -49.74
C PRO A 342 31.24 8.33 -49.05
N ALA A 343 32.23 7.67 -49.68
CA ALA A 343 33.62 7.41 -49.28
C ALA A 343 34.50 8.69 -49.07
N GLU A 344 35.77 8.67 -48.63
CA GLU A 344 36.90 7.69 -48.68
C GLU A 344 37.86 7.96 -47.46
N THR A 345 39.03 7.35 -47.17
CA THR A 345 39.98 6.44 -47.87
C THR A 345 40.74 5.51 -46.87
N THR A 346 41.90 4.92 -47.24
CA THR A 346 42.70 3.94 -46.45
C THR A 346 44.06 4.47 -45.95
N GLY A 347 44.65 3.82 -44.93
CA GLY A 347 46.03 4.08 -44.44
C GLY A 347 46.48 3.09 -43.34
N PRO A 348 47.78 2.68 -43.23
CA PRO A 348 48.16 1.42 -42.55
C PRO A 348 48.94 1.55 -41.21
N ALA A 349 49.22 0.38 -40.62
CA ALA A 349 49.77 0.15 -39.27
C ALA A 349 51.30 0.29 -39.12
N GLU A 350 51.76 0.34 -37.86
CA GLU A 350 53.11 -0.09 -37.46
C GLU A 350 53.12 -0.66 -36.02
N THR A 351 54.23 -1.29 -35.60
CA THR A 351 54.28 -2.25 -34.47
C THR A 351 55.51 -2.08 -33.58
N THR A 352 55.36 -2.02 -32.25
CA THR A 352 56.29 -2.60 -31.24
C THR A 352 55.72 -2.46 -29.81
N GLY A 353 56.15 -3.34 -28.88
CA GLY A 353 55.94 -3.22 -27.42
C GLY A 353 57.28 -3.09 -26.68
N PRO A 354 57.41 -3.48 -25.38
CA PRO A 354 56.42 -4.09 -24.49
C PRO A 354 56.24 -3.36 -23.14
N ALA A 355 55.45 -3.97 -22.24
CA ALA A 355 55.36 -3.73 -20.79
C ALA A 355 54.71 -2.42 -20.29
N GLU A 356 53.49 -2.55 -19.74
CA GLU A 356 53.27 -2.34 -18.30
C GLU A 356 52.03 -3.12 -17.83
N ILE A 357 51.97 -3.52 -16.56
CA ILE A 357 50.83 -4.27 -16.00
C ILE A 357 49.79 -3.27 -15.46
N THR A 358 49.01 -2.71 -16.37
CA THR A 358 47.82 -1.93 -16.05
C THR A 358 46.67 -2.48 -16.87
N GLY A 359 45.95 -3.47 -16.33
CA GLY A 359 44.70 -3.92 -16.92
C GLY A 359 43.71 -2.74 -16.95
N PRO A 360 42.98 -2.51 -18.06
CA PRO A 360 41.96 -1.46 -18.08
C PRO A 360 40.93 -1.77 -17.00
N ALA A 361 40.66 -0.79 -16.13
CA ALA A 361 39.56 -0.92 -15.18
C ALA A 361 38.26 -0.96 -15.98
N GLU A 362 37.66 -2.14 -16.11
CA GLU A 362 36.37 -2.33 -16.77
C GLU A 362 35.35 -1.42 -16.07
N ILE A 363 34.85 -0.42 -16.81
CA ILE A 363 33.80 0.49 -16.35
C ILE A 363 32.50 -0.33 -16.30
N THR A 364 32.35 -1.08 -15.22
CA THR A 364 31.20 -1.97 -15.00
C THR A 364 29.96 -1.09 -14.88
N GLY A 365 29.11 -1.13 -15.90
CA GLY A 365 27.90 -0.31 -15.95
C GLY A 365 26.99 -0.51 -14.73
N PRO A 366 26.20 0.52 -14.35
CA PRO A 366 25.34 0.45 -13.17
C PRO A 366 24.37 -0.74 -13.28
N ALA A 367 24.33 -1.59 -12.25
CA ALA A 367 23.53 -2.83 -12.24
C ALA A 367 22.38 -2.73 -11.23
N GLN A 368 21.36 -1.91 -11.54
CA GLN A 368 20.30 -1.51 -10.61
C GLN A 368 19.00 -2.33 -10.72
N LEU A 369 19.01 -3.48 -11.40
CA LEU A 369 17.82 -4.32 -11.52
C LEU A 369 17.34 -4.81 -10.12
N PRO A 370 16.03 -4.73 -9.82
CA PRO A 370 15.44 -5.37 -8.64
C PRO A 370 15.79 -6.86 -8.59
N PRO A 371 15.83 -7.49 -7.40
CA PRO A 371 16.16 -8.91 -7.27
C PRO A 371 15.23 -9.77 -8.14
N ALA A 372 15.81 -10.76 -8.82
CA ALA A 372 15.06 -11.67 -9.69
C ALA A 372 13.97 -12.40 -8.88
N PRO A 373 12.76 -12.61 -9.44
CA PRO A 373 11.71 -13.35 -8.75
C PRO A 373 12.16 -14.79 -8.49
N ALA A 374 12.20 -15.20 -7.22
CA ALA A 374 12.74 -16.49 -6.78
C ALA A 374 12.01 -17.70 -7.41
N HIS A 375 10.75 -17.53 -7.78
CA HIS A 375 9.96 -18.49 -8.54
C HIS A 375 9.29 -17.76 -9.71
N PHE A 376 9.47 -18.29 -10.92
CA PHE A 376 8.81 -17.83 -12.14
C PHE A 376 8.44 -19.07 -12.97
N THR A 377 7.16 -19.22 -13.31
CA THR A 377 6.61 -20.47 -13.85
C THR A 377 5.64 -20.20 -15.00
N GLY A 378 5.84 -20.88 -16.13
CA GLY A 378 5.07 -20.67 -17.36
C GLY A 378 5.49 -19.42 -18.14
N ARG A 379 4.68 -19.04 -19.14
CA ARG A 379 4.89 -17.87 -20.02
C ARG A 379 6.20 -17.85 -20.80
N GLU A 380 6.74 -19.02 -21.12
CA GLU A 380 7.92 -19.17 -21.98
C GLU A 380 7.75 -18.48 -23.34
N GLU A 381 6.52 -18.46 -23.88
CA GLU A 381 6.14 -17.75 -25.11
C GLU A 381 6.46 -16.25 -25.02
N ALA A 382 5.86 -15.54 -24.06
CA ALA A 382 6.05 -14.11 -23.85
C ALA A 382 7.50 -13.75 -23.47
N VAL A 383 8.20 -14.63 -22.74
CA VAL A 383 9.65 -14.50 -22.47
C VAL A 383 10.46 -14.59 -23.79
N ARG A 384 10.14 -15.56 -24.65
CA ARG A 384 10.80 -15.78 -25.94
C ARG A 384 10.55 -14.64 -26.92
N GLU A 385 9.32 -14.14 -26.96
CA GLU A 385 8.90 -13.00 -27.78
C GLU A 385 9.58 -11.71 -27.32
N LEU A 386 9.51 -11.36 -26.03
CA LEU A 386 10.11 -10.12 -25.50
C LEU A 386 11.64 -10.11 -25.70
N ARG A 387 12.32 -11.25 -25.50
CA ARG A 387 13.75 -11.39 -25.83
C ARG A 387 14.02 -11.28 -27.33
N ARG A 388 13.13 -11.77 -28.19
CA ARG A 388 13.27 -11.65 -29.66
C ARG A 388 13.09 -10.21 -30.12
N ALA A 389 12.12 -9.48 -29.57
CA ALA A 389 11.87 -8.07 -29.89
C ALA A 389 13.07 -7.18 -29.50
N LEU A 390 13.56 -7.32 -28.26
CA LEU A 390 14.70 -6.54 -27.75
C LEU A 390 16.00 -6.85 -28.52
N ARG A 391 16.29 -8.12 -28.81
CA ARG A 391 17.41 -8.51 -29.70
C ARG A 391 17.22 -8.08 -31.15
N GLY A 392 15.98 -7.87 -31.59
CA GLY A 392 15.63 -7.34 -32.91
C GLY A 392 15.82 -5.83 -33.06
N GLY A 393 16.36 -5.14 -32.05
CA GLY A 393 16.63 -3.70 -32.09
C GLY A 393 15.48 -2.81 -31.61
N ALA A 394 14.40 -3.39 -31.06
CA ALA A 394 13.29 -2.62 -30.49
C ALA A 394 13.79 -1.74 -29.32
N ARG A 395 13.69 -0.42 -29.48
CA ARG A 395 14.16 0.56 -28.49
C ARG A 395 13.25 0.67 -27.26
N VAL A 396 11.98 0.28 -27.41
CA VAL A 396 10.97 0.21 -26.35
C VAL A 396 10.16 -1.07 -26.57
N ALA A 397 9.78 -1.74 -25.48
CA ALA A 397 8.85 -2.87 -25.52
C ALA A 397 7.86 -2.73 -24.36
N VAL A 398 6.56 -2.87 -24.64
CA VAL A 398 5.48 -2.62 -23.68
C VAL A 398 4.84 -3.94 -23.26
N VAL A 399 4.76 -4.19 -21.94
CA VAL A 399 4.10 -5.36 -21.36
C VAL A 399 2.73 -4.93 -20.82
N SER A 400 1.66 -5.33 -21.51
CA SER A 400 0.26 -5.03 -21.15
C SER A 400 -0.43 -6.21 -20.43
N GLY A 401 -1.73 -6.06 -20.15
CA GLY A 401 -2.58 -7.02 -19.43
C GLY A 401 -3.13 -6.48 -18.10
N MET A 402 -3.95 -7.28 -17.42
CA MET A 402 -4.68 -6.90 -16.19
C MET A 402 -3.79 -6.44 -15.01
N ALA A 403 -4.39 -5.85 -13.98
CA ALA A 403 -3.74 -5.67 -12.68
C ALA A 403 -3.42 -7.03 -12.04
N GLY A 404 -2.45 -7.10 -11.14
CA GLY A 404 -2.05 -8.34 -10.44
C GLY A 404 -1.33 -9.40 -11.29
N VAL A 405 -1.54 -9.45 -12.62
CA VAL A 405 -1.11 -10.51 -13.55
C VAL A 405 0.42 -10.71 -13.72
N GLY A 406 1.26 -10.09 -12.89
CA GLY A 406 2.70 -10.37 -12.83
C GLY A 406 3.57 -9.68 -13.90
N LYS A 407 3.06 -8.65 -14.60
CA LYS A 407 3.77 -7.92 -15.68
C LYS A 407 5.18 -7.47 -15.27
N SER A 408 5.31 -6.87 -14.09
CA SER A 408 6.59 -6.41 -13.55
C SER A 408 7.55 -7.55 -13.22
N ALA A 409 7.05 -8.72 -12.82
CA ALA A 409 7.88 -9.90 -12.58
C ALA A 409 8.39 -10.51 -13.89
N LEU A 410 7.57 -10.55 -14.94
CA LEU A 410 7.99 -10.92 -16.30
C LEU A 410 9.06 -9.96 -16.82
N ALA A 411 8.87 -8.65 -16.69
CA ALA A 411 9.84 -7.64 -17.12
C ALA A 411 11.18 -7.76 -16.39
N VAL A 412 11.18 -7.89 -15.06
CA VAL A 412 12.41 -8.09 -14.26
C VAL A 412 13.09 -9.44 -14.59
N HIS A 413 12.31 -10.51 -14.78
CA HIS A 413 12.85 -11.83 -15.18
C HIS A 413 13.56 -11.76 -16.53
N VAL A 414 12.95 -11.11 -17.54
CA VAL A 414 13.57 -10.93 -18.87
C VAL A 414 14.77 -10.00 -18.82
N ALA A 415 14.74 -8.93 -18.01
CA ALA A 415 15.90 -8.05 -17.83
C ALA A 415 17.12 -8.80 -17.26
N HIS A 416 16.94 -9.63 -16.23
CA HIS A 416 18.00 -10.51 -15.73
C HIS A 416 18.48 -11.53 -16.78
N ALA A 417 17.55 -12.10 -17.58
CA ALA A 417 17.89 -13.03 -18.64
C ALA A 417 18.63 -12.40 -19.84
N LEU A 418 18.63 -11.06 -19.96
CA LEU A 418 19.37 -10.29 -20.96
C LEU A 418 20.58 -9.54 -20.37
N ARG A 419 20.88 -9.68 -19.07
CA ARG A 419 21.93 -8.91 -18.37
C ARG A 419 23.32 -8.99 -19.01
N ALA A 420 23.66 -10.11 -19.64
CA ALA A 420 24.94 -10.32 -20.31
C ALA A 420 25.02 -9.70 -21.72
N GLU A 421 23.90 -9.19 -22.25
CA GLU A 421 23.78 -8.63 -23.61
C GLU A 421 23.78 -7.08 -23.58
N PHE A 422 23.77 -6.48 -22.38
CA PHE A 422 23.82 -5.03 -22.14
C PHE A 422 24.88 -4.71 -21.08
N PRO A 423 26.19 -4.78 -21.42
CA PRO A 423 27.29 -4.60 -20.46
C PRO A 423 27.42 -3.16 -19.96
N ASP A 424 26.96 -2.18 -20.76
CA ASP A 424 27.12 -0.74 -20.52
C ASP A 424 26.28 -0.21 -19.35
N GLY A 425 25.23 -0.95 -18.95
CA GLY A 425 24.44 -0.66 -17.75
C GLY A 425 22.98 -1.10 -17.85
N GLN A 426 22.36 -1.26 -16.67
CA GLN A 426 20.94 -1.59 -16.47
C GLN A 426 20.38 -0.73 -15.33
N LEU A 427 19.58 0.27 -15.68
CA LEU A 427 18.89 1.16 -14.75
C LEU A 427 17.45 0.68 -14.50
N TYR A 428 16.90 0.97 -13.32
CA TYR A 428 15.51 0.68 -12.99
C TYR A 428 14.82 1.88 -12.36
N VAL A 429 13.74 2.35 -12.98
CA VAL A 429 12.91 3.44 -12.46
C VAL A 429 11.46 2.97 -12.32
N ASN A 430 10.95 2.98 -11.08
CA ASN A 430 9.52 2.81 -10.82
C ASN A 430 8.82 4.18 -10.93
N LEU A 431 8.07 4.39 -12.01
CA LEU A 431 7.34 5.63 -12.30
C LEU A 431 6.11 5.88 -11.39
N ARG A 432 5.75 4.94 -10.50
CA ARG A 432 4.65 5.00 -9.52
C ARG A 432 3.22 5.12 -10.06
N GLY A 433 3.02 5.41 -11.35
CA GLY A 433 1.70 5.63 -11.97
C GLY A 433 0.69 4.47 -11.93
N ALA A 434 1.07 3.30 -11.40
CA ALA A 434 0.18 2.16 -11.16
C ALA A 434 0.21 1.68 -9.70
N THR A 435 0.67 2.51 -8.75
CA THR A 435 0.72 2.21 -7.31
C THR A 435 -0.33 3.07 -6.59
N PRO A 436 -1.42 2.48 -6.06
CA PRO A 436 -2.44 3.23 -5.31
C PRO A 436 -1.83 4.04 -4.16
N GLY A 437 -2.30 5.27 -3.97
CA GLY A 437 -1.84 6.17 -2.91
C GLY A 437 -0.46 6.83 -3.13
N MET A 438 0.21 6.58 -4.27
CA MET A 438 1.48 7.23 -4.61
C MET A 438 1.29 8.24 -5.74
N THR A 439 1.90 9.43 -5.61
CA THR A 439 2.02 10.37 -6.73
C THR A 439 2.92 9.77 -7.84
N PRO A 440 2.49 9.79 -9.12
CA PRO A 440 3.36 9.42 -10.24
C PRO A 440 4.58 10.34 -10.30
N LEU A 441 5.75 9.82 -10.69
CA LEU A 441 6.90 10.70 -10.96
C LEU A 441 6.62 11.55 -12.19
N THR A 442 7.00 12.82 -12.14
CA THR A 442 7.04 13.65 -13.36
C THR A 442 8.20 13.20 -14.26
N PRO A 443 8.11 13.38 -15.59
CA PRO A 443 9.20 13.01 -16.50
C PRO A 443 10.55 13.63 -16.12
N SER A 444 10.56 14.89 -15.66
CA SER A 444 11.77 15.57 -15.17
C SER A 444 12.37 14.90 -13.94
N GLN A 445 11.55 14.47 -12.97
CA GLN A 445 12.03 13.77 -11.77
C GLN A 445 12.60 12.38 -12.09
N ALA A 446 11.99 11.65 -13.03
CA ALA A 446 12.51 10.37 -13.51
C ALA A 446 13.85 10.55 -14.23
N LEU A 447 13.94 11.54 -15.12
CA LEU A 447 15.15 11.91 -15.87
C LEU A 447 16.30 12.38 -14.95
N ALA A 448 16.00 13.26 -14.00
CA ALA A 448 16.96 13.70 -12.97
C ALA A 448 17.35 12.58 -11.98
N THR A 449 16.67 11.43 -12.00
CA THR A 449 17.08 10.22 -11.27
C THR A 449 18.05 9.41 -12.13
N LEU A 450 17.65 9.04 -13.35
CA LEU A 450 18.49 8.33 -14.33
C LEU A 450 19.88 8.97 -14.52
N LEU A 451 19.96 10.30 -14.63
CA LEU A 451 21.23 11.01 -14.80
C LEU A 451 22.14 10.91 -13.57
N ARG A 452 21.58 10.94 -12.35
CA ARG A 452 22.36 10.71 -11.12
C ARG A 452 22.84 9.27 -11.00
N ASP A 453 22.01 8.31 -11.40
CA ASP A 453 22.34 6.89 -11.39
C ASP A 453 23.42 6.51 -12.45
N LEU A 454 23.55 7.32 -13.51
CA LEU A 454 24.65 7.27 -14.48
C LEU A 454 25.89 8.09 -14.07
N GLY A 455 25.89 8.74 -12.89
CA GLY A 455 26.98 9.59 -12.43
C GLY A 455 27.14 10.92 -13.20
N ALA A 456 26.18 11.28 -14.06
CA ALA A 456 26.20 12.46 -14.90
C ALA A 456 25.44 13.61 -14.26
N GLU A 457 26.13 14.49 -13.51
CA GLU A 457 25.49 15.70 -12.96
C GLU A 457 25.01 16.63 -14.08
N PRO A 458 23.72 16.98 -14.15
CA PRO A 458 23.24 18.00 -15.08
C PRO A 458 23.84 19.35 -14.68
N ARG A 459 24.58 19.98 -15.60
CA ARG A 459 25.17 21.32 -15.40
C ARG A 459 24.07 22.33 -15.11
N ARG A 460 23.88 22.69 -13.84
CA ARG A 460 22.83 23.63 -13.40
C ARG A 460 22.95 24.95 -14.15
N ALA A 461 21.93 25.27 -14.93
CA ALA A 461 21.72 26.61 -15.46
C ALA A 461 21.59 27.61 -14.29
N ARG A 462 21.98 28.86 -14.52
CA ARG A 462 22.18 29.83 -13.42
C ARG A 462 20.87 30.29 -12.75
N ASP A 463 19.73 30.00 -13.38
CA ASP A 463 18.40 30.53 -13.05
C ASP A 463 17.42 29.45 -12.56
N GLY A 464 17.92 28.41 -11.89
CA GLY A 464 17.15 27.54 -10.99
C GLY A 464 16.18 26.52 -11.62
N ALA A 465 15.85 26.64 -12.90
CA ALA A 465 15.03 25.66 -13.62
C ALA A 465 15.89 24.55 -14.24
N GLU A 466 15.51 23.29 -14.01
CA GLU A 466 16.06 22.14 -14.73
C GLU A 466 15.39 22.05 -16.11
N ASP A 467 16.10 22.36 -17.19
CA ASP A 467 15.59 22.23 -18.55
C ASP A 467 15.47 20.74 -18.94
N PRO A 468 14.25 20.19 -19.14
CA PRO A 468 14.06 18.79 -19.49
C PRO A 468 14.56 18.47 -20.91
N ALA A 469 14.67 19.45 -21.81
CA ALA A 469 15.21 19.24 -23.15
C ALA A 469 16.73 19.04 -23.09
N ALA A 470 17.46 19.91 -22.39
CA ALA A 470 18.89 19.74 -22.14
C ALA A 470 19.22 18.44 -21.40
N ALA A 471 18.44 18.08 -20.37
CA ALA A 471 18.62 16.82 -19.65
C ALA A 471 18.31 15.58 -20.53
N SER A 472 17.30 15.65 -21.41
CA SER A 472 16.99 14.55 -22.34
C SER A 472 18.03 14.43 -23.45
N ALA A 473 18.60 15.54 -23.91
CA ALA A 473 19.73 15.53 -24.85
C ALA A 473 20.97 14.90 -24.20
N LEU A 474 21.26 15.24 -22.94
CA LEU A 474 22.40 14.68 -22.21
C LEU A 474 22.29 13.15 -22.05
N LEU A 475 21.11 12.65 -21.66
CA LEU A 475 20.83 11.20 -21.56
C LEU A 475 20.93 10.46 -22.91
N ARG A 476 20.83 11.14 -24.06
CA ARG A 476 21.02 10.56 -25.40
C ARG A 476 22.45 10.66 -25.93
N SER A 477 23.34 11.32 -25.18
CA SER A 477 24.74 11.56 -25.55
C SER A 477 25.74 10.80 -24.67
N LEU A 478 25.21 10.01 -23.74
CA LEU A 478 25.89 8.96 -22.97
C LEU A 478 25.66 7.61 -23.69
#